data_AF-X0YMU5-F1
#
_entry.id   AF-X0YMU5-F1
#
_cell.length_a   1.000
_cell.length_b   1.000
_cell.length_c   1.000
_cell.angle_alpha   90.00
_cell.angle_beta   90.00
_cell.angle_gamma   90.00
#
_symmetry.space_group_name_H-M   'P 1'
#
loop_
_entity.id
_entity.type
_entity.pdbx_description
1 polymer ?
#
loop_
_entity_poly.entity_id
_entity_poly.type
_entity_poly.pdbx_seq_one_letter_code
_entity_poly.pdbx_strand_id
1 'polypeptide(L)' 'MKIEKSVPIPLYYRLAEILKAKILDSEFEIGETLPTEAELQEEYKVSRPMARQALEL' A
#
# COMPACT_ATOMS: atom_id res chain seq x y z
N MET A 1 19.71 -22.29 9.55
CA MET A 1 18.60 -21.43 9.07
C MET A 1 18.33 -20.39 10.14
N LYS A 2 18.93 -19.20 10.03
CA LYS A 2 18.72 -18.13 11.01
C LYS A 2 17.30 -17.60 10.79
N ILE A 3 16.41 -17.85 11.74
CA ILE A 3 15.12 -17.17 11.79
C ILE A 3 15.43 -15.73 12.17
N GLU A 4 15.51 -14.85 11.17
CA GLU A 4 15.66 -13.43 11.41
C GLU A 4 14.44 -12.94 12.18
N LYS A 5 14.71 -12.23 13.26
CA LYS A 5 13.70 -11.69 14.18
C LYS A 5 12.70 -10.88 13.36
N SER A 6 11.41 -11.21 13.46
CA SER A 6 10.33 -10.55 12.74
C SER A 6 10.26 -9.07 13.12
N VAL A 7 10.97 -8.23 12.38
CA VAL A 7 10.77 -6.78 12.46
C VAL A 7 9.33 -6.53 12.00
N PRO A 8 8.50 -5.79 12.75
CA PRO A 8 7.17 -5.44 12.30
C PRO A 8 7.28 -4.71 10.97
N ILE A 9 6.66 -5.25 9.93
CA ILE A 9 6.60 -4.61 8.62
C ILE A 9 5.93 -3.24 8.81
N PRO A 10 6.56 -2.13 8.40
CA PRO A 10 5.94 -0.82 8.48
C PRO A 10 4.59 -0.79 7.75
N LEU A 11 3.60 -0.10 8.33
CA LEU A 11 2.24 -0.10 7.80
C LEU A 11 2.14 0.48 6.38
N TYR A 12 2.92 1.50 6.04
CA TYR A 12 2.97 2.05 4.68
C TYR A 12 3.47 1.02 3.67
N TYR A 13 4.42 0.17 4.08
CA TYR A 13 4.97 -0.87 3.21
C TYR A 13 3.91 -1.95 2.96
N ARG A 14 3.17 -2.34 4.01
CA ARG A 14 2.04 -3.26 3.84
C ARG A 14 0.98 -2.69 2.88
N LEU A 15 0.67 -1.40 2.98
CA LEU A 15 -0.28 -0.76 2.07
C LEU A 15 0.24 -0.77 0.62
N ALA A 16 1.52 -0.47 0.40
CA ALA A 16 2.13 -0.53 -0.93
C ALA A 16 2.03 -1.94 -1.54
N GLU A 17 2.31 -2.99 -0.76
CA GLU A 17 2.18 -4.38 -1.22
C GLU A 17 0.74 -4.76 -1.56
N ILE A 18 -0.26 -4.27 -0.80
CA ILE A 18 -1.67 -4.46 -1.12
C ILE A 18 -2.01 -3.81 -2.47
N LEU A 19 -1.60 -2.56 -2.67
CA LEU A 19 -1.85 -1.83 -3.92
C LEU A 19 -1.16 -2.52 -5.11
N LYS A 20 0.07 -3.00 -4.92
CA LYS A 20 0.80 -3.78 -5.94
C LYS A 20 0.07 -5.06 -6.30
N ALA A 21 -0.43 -5.80 -5.30
CA ALA A 21 -1.21 -7.01 -5.53
C ALA A 21 -2.48 -6.70 -6.37
N LYS A 22 -3.22 -5.65 -6.01
CA LYS A 22 -4.40 -5.20 -6.77
C LYS A 22 -4.08 -4.86 -8.24
N ILE A 23 -2.95 -4.20 -8.50
CA ILE A 23 -2.50 -3.92 -9.87
C ILE A 23 -2.23 -5.23 -10.62
N LEU A 24 -1.55 -6.19 -9.99
CA LEU A 24 -1.22 -7.49 -10.60
C LEU A 24 -2.47 -8.34 -10.85
N ASP A 25 -3.47 -8.24 -9.97
CA ASP A 25 -4.76 -8.91 -10.09
C ASP A 25 -5.70 -8.20 -11.08
N SER A 26 -5.23 -7.15 -11.76
CA SER A 26 -6.00 -6.33 -12.72
C SER A 26 -7.26 -5.70 -12.11
N GLU A 27 -7.23 -5.40 -10.79
CA GLU A 27 -8.29 -4.60 -10.15
C GLU A 27 -8.25 -3.13 -10.58
N PHE A 28 -7.09 -2.66 -11.05
CA PHE A 28 -6.92 -1.34 -11.66
C PHE A 28 -6.66 -1.51 -13.14
N GLU A 29 -7.43 -0.80 -13.98
CA GLU A 29 -7.23 -0.84 -15.43
C GLU A 29 -5.98 -0.06 -15.85
N ILE A 30 -5.37 -0.46 -16.97
CA ILE A 30 -4.22 0.26 -17.52
C ILE A 30 -4.66 1.67 -17.93
N GLY A 31 -4.03 2.68 -17.32
CA GLY A 31 -4.35 4.09 -17.53
C GLY A 31 -5.37 4.63 -16.52
N GLU A 32 -5.92 3.79 -15.66
CA GLU A 32 -6.71 4.22 -14.51
C GLU A 32 -5.80 4.91 -13.47
N THR A 33 -6.34 5.94 -12.83
CA THR A 33 -5.66 6.61 -11.72
C THR A 33 -5.84 5.80 -10.44
N LEU A 34 -4.74 5.57 -9.72
CA LEU A 34 -4.81 5.00 -8.39
C LEU A 34 -5.62 5.89 -7.43
N PRO A 35 -6.19 5.31 -6.35
CA PRO A 35 -6.88 6.08 -5.33
C PRO A 35 -5.99 7.17 -4.73
N THR A 36 -6.59 8.30 -4.45
CA THR A 36 -5.94 9.44 -3.79
C THR A 36 -5.56 9.11 -2.35
N GLU A 37 -4.64 9.88 -1.78
CA GLU A 37 -4.25 9.76 -0.36
C GLU A 37 -5.46 9.79 0.61
N ALA A 38 -6.50 10.56 0.27
CA ALA A 38 -7.69 10.71 1.09
C ALA A 38 -8.57 9.47 1.03
N GLU A 39 -8.77 8.90 -0.16
CA GLU A 39 -9.50 7.65 -0.36
C GLU A 39 -8.79 6.48 0.31
N LEU A 40 -7.46 6.39 0.18
CA LEU A 40 -6.67 5.36 0.87
C LEU A 40 -6.73 5.50 2.39
N GLN A 41 -6.74 6.73 2.91
CA GLN A 41 -6.96 6.98 4.34
C GLN A 41 -8.32 6.46 4.79
N GLU A 42 -9.38 6.72 4.02
CA GLU A 42 -10.73 6.31 4.38
C GLU A 42 -10.91 4.78 4.30
N GLU A 43 -10.39 4.16 3.24
CA GLU A 43 -10.50 2.71 2.98
C GLU A 43 -9.65 1.90 3.96
N TYR A 44 -8.37 2.25 4.12
CA TYR A 44 -7.41 1.46 4.90
C TYR A 44 -7.19 1.98 6.32
N LYS A 45 -7.88 3.06 6.72
CA LYS A 45 -7.75 3.71 8.05
C LYS A 45 -6.30 4.08 8.40
N VAL A 46 -5.56 4.56 7.39
CA VAL A 46 -4.18 5.06 7.54
C VAL A 46 -4.16 6.59 7.57
N SER A 47 -3.08 7.19 8.05
CA SER A 47 -2.90 8.64 7.93
C SER A 47 -2.49 9.04 6.51
N ARG A 48 -2.84 10.26 6.05
CA ARG A 48 -2.41 10.78 4.73
C ARG A 48 -0.91 10.63 4.46
N PRO A 49 0.02 10.93 5.40
CA PRO A 49 1.45 10.74 5.16
C PRO A 49 1.84 9.28 4.90
N MET A 50 1.16 8.33 5.54
CA MET A 50 1.39 6.89 5.30
C MET A 50 0.84 6.44 3.95
N ALA A 51 -0.33 6.93 3.55
CA ALA A 51 -0.90 6.68 2.23
C ALA A 51 0.03 7.22 1.13
N ARG A 52 0.52 8.46 1.30
CA ARG A 52 1.51 9.05 0.40
C ARG A 52 2.78 8.20 0.32
N GLN A 53 3.34 7.82 1.46
CA GLN A 53 4.54 6.99 1.50
C GLN A 53 4.34 5.62 0.85
N ALA A 54 3.14 5.05 0.92
CA ALA A 54 2.82 3.80 0.22
C ALA A 54 2.76 3.98 -1.29
N LEU A 55 2.24 5.11 -1.78
CA LEU A 55 2.17 5.44 -3.20
C LEU A 55 3.54 5.78 -3.82
N GLU A 56 4.52 6.16 -2.99
CA GLU A 56 5.90 6.47 -3.40
C GLU A 56 6.81 5.21 -3.53
N LEU A 57 6.31 4.01 -3.20
CA LEU A 57 7.05 2.73 -3.17
C LEU A 57 6.74 1.77 -4.32
#